data_AF-A0AAN8UD27-F1
#
_entry.id   AF-A0AAN8UD27-F1
#
_cell.length_a   1.000
_cell.length_b   1.000
_cell.length_c   1.000
_cell.angle_alpha   90.00
_cell.angle_beta   90.00
_cell.angle_gamma   90.00
#
_symmetry.space_group_name_H-M   'P 1'
#
loop_
_entity.id
_entity.type
_entity.pdbx_description
1 polymer ?
#
loop_
_entity_poly.entity_id
_entity_poly.type
_entity_poly.pdbx_seq_one_letter_code
_entity_poly.pdbx_strand_id
1 'polypeptide(L)'
;MPSHADLDRQIEHLMECKPLTELEVKTLCDQARAILVEEWNVQPVKCPVTVCGDIHGQFHDLIELFRIGGSAPDTNYLFMGDYVDRGYYSVETVTLLVALKVRYRDRIIILRGNHESRQITQVIHEGMGLENEIRHNDDFQLNANTLGILESKFLQLLYPGNDDLALVYGFYDECLRKYGNANVWKHFTDLFDYLPLTALIESQVFCLHGGLSPSLDTLDNIRSLDRIQEVPHEGPMCDLLWSDPDDRCGWGISPRGAGYTFGQDIAAQFNHTNGLTLISRAHQLVMEGYNWCQEKNVVTVFSAPNYCYRCGNMAAILEIGEHMDQNFIQFDPAPRQIEPDTTRKTPDYFL
;
A
#
# COMPACT_ATOMS: atom_id res chain seq x y z
N MET A 1 13.13 19.80 -16.24
CA MET A 1 11.88 19.15 -15.77
C MET A 1 10.95 19.06 -16.96
N PRO A 2 10.26 17.93 -17.19
CA PRO A 2 9.12 17.84 -18.09
C PRO A 2 8.17 19.02 -17.90
N SER A 3 7.58 19.50 -18.98
CA SER A 3 6.58 20.55 -18.89
C SER A 3 5.32 20.00 -18.22
N HIS A 4 4.49 20.87 -17.61
CA HIS A 4 3.17 20.45 -17.11
C HIS A 4 2.33 19.77 -18.20
N ALA A 5 2.48 20.20 -19.46
CA ALA A 5 1.80 19.58 -20.60
C ALA A 5 2.24 18.12 -20.85
N ASP A 6 3.49 17.77 -20.58
CA ASP A 6 3.97 16.38 -20.70
C ASP A 6 3.36 15.48 -19.62
N LEU A 7 3.26 15.98 -18.38
CA LEU A 7 2.64 15.26 -17.27
C LEU A 7 1.13 15.09 -17.48
N ASP A 8 0.44 16.13 -17.96
CA ASP A 8 -1.00 16.07 -18.24
C ASP A 8 -1.30 14.98 -19.30
N ARG A 9 -0.51 14.93 -20.38
CA ARG A 9 -0.60 13.87 -21.38
C ARG A 9 -0.33 12.47 -20.80
N GLN A 10 0.69 12.34 -19.93
CA GLN A 10 1.00 11.07 -19.28
C GLN A 10 -0.16 10.59 -18.39
N ILE A 11 -0.77 11.50 -17.64
CA ILE A 11 -1.95 11.20 -16.81
C ILE A 11 -3.11 10.76 -17.69
N GLU A 12 -3.43 11.49 -18.76
CA GLU A 12 -4.50 11.09 -19.70
C GLU A 12 -4.27 9.69 -20.29
N HIS A 13 -3.05 9.40 -20.71
CA HIS A 13 -2.67 8.08 -21.23
C HIS A 13 -2.80 6.98 -20.17
N LEU A 14 -2.39 7.25 -18.93
CA LEU A 14 -2.53 6.32 -17.82
C LEU A 14 -3.99 6.07 -17.45
N MET A 15 -4.85 7.10 -17.49
CA MET A 15 -6.29 6.98 -17.23
C MET A 15 -7.00 6.03 -18.21
N GLU A 16 -6.43 5.81 -19.40
CA GLU A 16 -6.87 4.79 -20.35
C GLU A 16 -6.32 3.37 -20.05
N CYS A 17 -5.73 3.17 -18.87
CA CYS A 17 -5.07 1.93 -18.43
C CYS A 17 -3.92 1.51 -19.36
N LYS A 18 -3.14 2.48 -19.86
CA LYS A 18 -1.98 2.21 -20.73
C LYS A 18 -0.67 2.54 -20.00
N PRO A 19 0.31 1.63 -19.97
CA PRO A 19 1.59 1.90 -19.33
C PRO A 19 2.37 2.98 -20.08
N LEU A 20 3.15 3.77 -19.34
CA LEU A 20 4.16 4.67 -19.90
C LEU A 20 5.38 3.88 -20.39
N THR A 21 6.20 4.49 -21.25
CA THR A 21 7.49 3.89 -21.65
C THR A 21 8.47 3.84 -20.47
N GLU A 22 9.45 2.93 -20.52
CA GLU A 22 10.48 2.78 -19.47
C GLU A 22 11.19 4.11 -19.16
N LEU A 23 11.53 4.89 -20.21
CA LEU A 23 12.20 6.19 -20.06
C LEU A 23 11.30 7.23 -19.35
N GLU A 24 10.01 7.23 -19.66
CA GLU A 24 9.04 8.11 -19.00
C GLU A 24 8.86 7.73 -17.53
N VAL A 25 8.74 6.43 -17.23
CA VAL A 25 8.69 5.93 -15.85
C VAL A 25 9.93 6.36 -15.08
N LYS A 26 11.12 6.15 -15.65
CA LYS A 26 12.38 6.58 -15.02
C LYS A 26 12.36 8.07 -14.70
N THR A 27 11.99 8.90 -15.68
CA THR A 27 11.96 10.36 -15.53
C THR A 27 10.96 10.79 -14.46
N LEU A 28 9.78 10.14 -14.45
CA LEU A 28 8.73 10.41 -13.47
C LEU A 28 9.20 10.04 -12.05
N CYS A 29 9.84 8.88 -11.87
CA CYS A 29 10.42 8.47 -10.59
C CYS A 29 11.51 9.42 -10.11
N ASP A 30 12.36 9.92 -11.01
CA ASP A 30 13.38 10.92 -10.66
C ASP A 30 12.76 12.24 -10.17
N GLN A 31 11.65 12.68 -10.78
CA GLN A 31 10.90 13.86 -10.33
C GLN A 31 10.21 13.64 -8.99
N ALA A 32 9.56 12.48 -8.81
CA ALA A 32 8.88 12.11 -7.58
C ALA A 32 9.87 12.01 -6.41
N ARG A 33 11.05 11.43 -6.63
CA ARG A 33 12.12 11.38 -5.65
C ARG A 33 12.51 12.77 -5.14
N ALA A 34 12.67 13.74 -6.04
CA ALA A 34 13.00 15.12 -5.69
C ALA A 34 11.91 15.83 -4.87
N ILE A 35 10.67 15.34 -4.93
CA ILE A 35 9.54 15.83 -4.12
C ILE A 35 9.53 15.11 -2.77
N LEU A 36 9.55 13.77 -2.79
CA LEU A 36 9.36 12.92 -1.61
C LEU A 36 10.53 13.02 -0.63
N VAL A 37 11.75 13.32 -1.08
CA VAL A 37 12.89 13.53 -0.17
C VAL A 37 12.69 14.72 0.79
N GLU A 38 11.89 15.71 0.39
CA GLU A 38 11.57 16.90 1.20
C GLU A 38 10.36 16.67 2.14
N GLU A 39 9.68 15.53 2.01
CA GLU A 39 8.52 15.19 2.84
C GLU A 39 8.94 14.54 4.16
N TRP A 40 8.11 14.72 5.19
CA TRP A 40 8.43 14.27 6.55
C TRP A 40 7.93 12.84 6.75
N ASN A 41 8.54 12.08 7.67
CA ASN A 41 8.00 10.77 8.05
C ASN A 41 6.59 10.87 8.66
N VAL A 42 6.28 12.01 9.28
CA VAL A 42 4.94 12.41 9.74
C VAL A 42 4.51 13.60 8.88
N GLN A 43 3.96 13.31 7.70
CA GLN A 43 3.62 14.33 6.71
C GLN A 43 2.38 15.14 7.15
N PRO A 44 2.47 16.46 7.34
CA PRO A 44 1.30 17.27 7.68
C PRO A 44 0.32 17.34 6.50
N VAL A 45 -0.97 17.19 6.78
CA VAL A 45 -2.06 17.27 5.79
C VAL A 45 -3.16 18.17 6.30
N LYS A 46 -3.73 18.97 5.39
CA LYS A 46 -4.84 19.88 5.70
C LYS A 46 -6.16 19.31 5.20
N CYS A 47 -7.24 19.66 5.88
CA CYS A 47 -8.58 19.42 5.39
C CYS A 47 -9.00 20.46 4.31
N PRO A 48 -9.98 20.14 3.47
CA PRO A 48 -10.65 18.83 3.35
C PRO A 48 -9.74 17.80 2.68
N VAL A 49 -9.88 16.51 3.01
CA VAL A 49 -9.08 15.43 2.39
C VAL A 49 -9.82 14.10 2.36
N THR A 50 -9.62 13.35 1.28
CA THR A 50 -10.13 11.99 1.09
C THR A 50 -9.03 10.97 1.37
N VAL A 51 -9.22 10.16 2.41
CA VAL A 51 -8.30 9.12 2.87
C VAL A 51 -8.67 7.78 2.24
N CYS A 52 -7.69 7.13 1.63
CA CYS A 52 -7.84 5.87 0.90
C CYS A 52 -6.90 4.81 1.49
N GLY A 53 -7.39 3.57 1.59
CA GLY A 53 -6.59 2.41 1.97
C GLY A 53 -5.97 1.71 0.76
N ASP A 54 -5.82 0.39 0.87
CA ASP A 54 -5.16 -0.49 -0.09
C ASP A 54 -5.84 -0.47 -1.47
N ILE A 55 -5.02 -0.56 -2.53
CA ILE A 55 -5.47 -0.56 -3.94
C ILE A 55 -5.05 -1.82 -4.69
N HIS A 56 -3.84 -2.34 -4.43
CA HIS A 56 -3.33 -3.62 -4.95
C HIS A 56 -3.52 -3.85 -6.45
N GLY A 57 -3.11 -2.89 -7.27
CA GLY A 57 -3.17 -3.02 -8.74
C GLY A 57 -4.57 -3.22 -9.32
N GLN A 58 -5.63 -2.94 -8.56
CA GLN A 58 -7.01 -2.94 -9.05
C GLN A 58 -7.33 -1.61 -9.75
N PHE A 59 -6.66 -1.35 -10.88
CA PHE A 59 -6.68 -0.07 -11.57
C PHE A 59 -8.09 0.45 -11.89
N HIS A 60 -8.97 -0.41 -12.41
CA HIS A 60 -10.34 0.02 -12.74
C HIS A 60 -11.15 0.44 -11.51
N ASP A 61 -10.88 -0.18 -10.36
CA ASP A 61 -11.51 0.18 -9.09
C ASP A 61 -10.89 1.48 -8.53
N LEU A 62 -9.62 1.78 -8.81
CA LEU A 62 -9.02 3.10 -8.54
C LEU A 62 -9.68 4.21 -9.39
N ILE A 63 -9.99 3.94 -10.65
CA ILE A 63 -10.74 4.91 -11.49
C ILE A 63 -12.14 5.15 -10.93
N GLU A 64 -12.80 4.11 -10.45
CA GLU A 64 -14.09 4.23 -9.77
C GLU A 64 -13.97 5.04 -8.46
N LEU A 65 -12.92 4.82 -7.68
CA LEU A 65 -12.60 5.63 -6.49
C LEU A 65 -12.51 7.12 -6.83
N PHE A 66 -11.82 7.50 -7.92
CA PHE A 66 -11.75 8.90 -8.36
C PHE A 66 -13.08 9.42 -8.91
N ARG A 67 -13.92 8.57 -9.50
CA ARG A 67 -15.28 8.94 -9.93
C ARG A 67 -16.16 9.29 -8.74
N ILE A 68 -15.95 8.61 -7.61
CA ILE A 68 -16.77 8.73 -6.41
C ILE A 68 -16.26 9.85 -5.49
N GLY A 69 -14.96 9.88 -5.17
CA GLY A 69 -14.36 10.90 -4.30
C GLY A 69 -14.06 12.24 -5.01
N GLY A 70 -14.19 12.29 -6.33
CA GLY A 70 -13.88 13.47 -7.14
C GLY A 70 -12.47 13.46 -7.72
N SER A 71 -12.23 14.31 -8.71
CA SER A 71 -10.95 14.34 -9.42
C SER A 71 -9.97 15.32 -8.76
N ALA A 72 -8.68 14.97 -8.74
CA ALA A 72 -7.63 15.94 -8.50
C ALA A 72 -7.54 16.94 -9.68
N PRO A 73 -7.27 18.23 -9.44
CA PRO A 73 -6.84 18.84 -8.18
C PRO A 73 -7.97 19.36 -7.26
N ASP A 74 -9.24 19.18 -7.63
CA ASP A 74 -10.37 19.73 -6.88
C ASP A 74 -10.55 19.02 -5.52
N THR A 75 -10.32 17.71 -5.49
CA THR A 75 -10.27 16.90 -4.27
C THR A 75 -8.81 16.65 -3.84
N ASN A 76 -8.53 16.82 -2.53
CA ASN A 76 -7.26 16.40 -1.93
C ASN A 76 -7.33 14.91 -1.54
N TYR A 77 -6.24 14.18 -1.75
CA TYR A 77 -6.15 12.75 -1.44
C TYR A 77 -4.97 12.42 -0.53
N LEU A 78 -5.19 11.48 0.37
CA LEU A 78 -4.18 10.77 1.13
C LEU A 78 -4.38 9.28 0.92
N PHE A 79 -3.40 8.62 0.32
CA PHE A 79 -3.38 7.17 0.18
C PHE A 79 -2.44 6.54 1.21
N MET A 80 -2.89 5.49 1.88
CA MET A 80 -2.19 4.89 3.01
C MET A 80 -1.17 3.81 2.64
N GLY A 81 -1.11 3.37 1.38
CA GLY A 81 -0.12 2.38 0.91
C GLY A 81 -0.75 1.26 0.08
N ASP A 82 0.05 0.24 -0.21
CA ASP A 82 -0.33 -1.00 -0.91
C ASP A 82 -0.98 -0.73 -2.27
N TYR A 83 -0.20 -0.07 -3.13
CA TYR A 83 -0.56 0.25 -4.51
C TYR A 83 -0.36 -0.94 -5.44
N VAL A 84 0.62 -1.79 -5.11
CA VAL A 84 1.13 -2.87 -5.96
C VAL A 84 0.79 -4.26 -5.45
N ASP A 85 1.15 -5.27 -6.25
CA ASP A 85 0.85 -6.70 -6.10
C ASP A 85 -0.63 -7.07 -6.18
N ARG A 86 -0.88 -8.38 -6.35
CA ARG A 86 -2.19 -9.07 -6.37
C ARG A 86 -3.05 -8.78 -7.59
N GLY A 87 -3.25 -7.51 -7.94
CA GLY A 87 -3.93 -7.09 -9.16
C GLY A 87 -3.07 -7.26 -10.41
N TYR A 88 -3.67 -7.03 -11.58
CA TYR A 88 -3.01 -7.18 -12.88
C TYR A 88 -2.39 -5.88 -13.43
N TYR A 89 -2.68 -4.77 -12.76
CA TYR A 89 -2.42 -3.41 -13.24
C TYR A 89 -1.67 -2.57 -12.19
N SER A 90 -0.80 -3.20 -11.39
CA SER A 90 0.02 -2.50 -10.40
C SER A 90 0.92 -1.44 -11.05
N VAL A 91 1.45 -1.71 -12.24
CA VAL A 91 2.25 -0.73 -13.03
C VAL A 91 1.42 0.53 -13.31
N GLU A 92 0.23 0.41 -13.89
CA GLU A 92 -0.61 1.56 -14.22
C GLU A 92 -1.08 2.29 -12.95
N THR A 93 -1.47 1.54 -11.92
CA THR A 93 -1.89 2.08 -10.61
C THR A 93 -0.81 2.95 -9.98
N VAL A 94 0.39 2.40 -9.77
CA VAL A 94 1.47 3.14 -9.11
C VAL A 94 1.99 4.27 -9.99
N THR A 95 2.06 4.08 -11.32
CA THR A 95 2.48 5.15 -12.23
C THR A 95 1.49 6.32 -12.22
N LEU A 96 0.18 6.05 -12.19
CA LEU A 96 -0.85 7.10 -12.11
C LEU A 96 -0.76 7.88 -10.80
N LEU A 97 -0.65 7.20 -9.66
CA LEU A 97 -0.54 7.86 -8.36
C LEU A 97 0.73 8.71 -8.25
N VAL A 98 1.86 8.22 -8.76
CA VAL A 98 3.12 8.99 -8.80
C VAL A 98 3.02 10.17 -9.77
N ALA A 99 2.38 10.01 -10.94
CA ALA A 99 2.15 11.10 -11.89
C ALA A 99 1.28 12.20 -11.27
N LEU A 100 0.20 11.82 -10.59
CA LEU A 100 -0.66 12.74 -9.84
C LEU A 100 0.10 13.42 -8.69
N LYS A 101 0.97 12.70 -7.96
CA LYS A 101 1.84 13.28 -6.93
C LYS A 101 2.78 14.33 -7.51
N VAL A 102 3.45 14.04 -8.63
CA VAL A 102 4.37 14.99 -9.27
C VAL A 102 3.60 16.21 -9.81
N ARG A 103 2.40 15.99 -10.37
CA ARG A 103 1.58 17.04 -10.96
C ARG A 103 0.87 17.93 -9.94
N TYR A 104 0.47 17.37 -8.81
CA TYR A 104 -0.33 18.00 -7.78
C TYR A 104 0.25 17.74 -6.38
N ARG A 105 1.53 18.12 -6.21
CA ARG A 105 2.35 17.85 -5.01
C ARG A 105 1.63 18.04 -3.67
N ASP A 106 0.91 19.14 -3.51
CA ASP A 106 0.25 19.52 -2.25
C ASP A 106 -1.18 18.98 -2.11
N ARG A 107 -1.69 18.31 -3.15
CA ARG A 107 -3.06 17.76 -3.22
C ARG A 107 -3.09 16.24 -3.09
N ILE A 108 -2.00 15.56 -3.43
CA ILE A 108 -1.89 14.10 -3.41
C ILE A 108 -0.78 13.71 -2.44
N ILE A 109 -1.12 12.95 -1.42
CA ILE A 109 -0.20 12.36 -0.46
C ILE A 109 -0.24 10.85 -0.66
N ILE A 110 0.92 10.23 -0.80
CA ILE A 110 1.08 8.79 -0.99
C ILE A 110 2.03 8.26 0.10
N LEU A 111 1.50 7.49 1.04
CA LEU A 111 2.29 6.86 2.09
C LEU A 111 2.87 5.52 1.60
N ARG A 112 3.82 4.97 2.36
CA ARG A 112 4.38 3.64 2.09
C ARG A 112 3.48 2.58 2.72
N GLY A 113 3.10 1.56 1.95
CA GLY A 113 2.54 0.32 2.47
C GLY A 113 3.61 -0.76 2.63
N ASN A 114 3.23 -1.93 3.16
CA ASN A 114 4.17 -3.04 3.30
C ASN A 114 4.50 -3.70 1.96
N HIS A 115 3.64 -3.55 0.94
CA HIS A 115 3.90 -4.02 -0.42
C HIS A 115 4.85 -3.12 -1.22
N GLU A 116 5.10 -1.89 -0.80
CA GLU A 116 6.13 -1.01 -1.38
C GLU A 116 7.55 -1.38 -0.88
N SER A 117 7.89 -2.66 -1.04
CA SER A 117 9.11 -3.35 -0.61
C SER A 117 9.66 -4.24 -1.72
N ARG A 118 10.98 -4.29 -1.88
CA ARG A 118 11.64 -5.18 -2.84
C ARG A 118 11.35 -6.64 -2.51
N GLN A 119 11.43 -6.99 -1.23
CA GLN A 119 11.26 -8.37 -0.79
C GLN A 119 9.85 -8.89 -1.06
N ILE A 120 8.83 -8.07 -0.78
CA ILE A 120 7.43 -8.47 -0.99
C ILE A 120 7.08 -8.55 -2.47
N THR A 121 7.48 -7.56 -3.27
CA THR A 121 7.18 -7.51 -4.72
C THR A 121 7.89 -8.58 -5.54
N GLN A 122 8.96 -9.19 -5.00
CA GLN A 122 9.71 -10.30 -5.60
C GLN A 122 9.18 -11.69 -5.25
N VAL A 123 8.24 -11.84 -4.31
CA VAL A 123 7.71 -13.16 -3.96
C VAL A 123 6.90 -13.71 -5.13
N ILE A 124 7.55 -14.57 -5.92
CA ILE A 124 6.94 -15.35 -6.98
C ILE A 124 6.35 -16.61 -6.32
N HIS A 125 5.04 -16.83 -6.44
CA HIS A 125 4.53 -18.19 -6.23
C HIS A 125 5.00 -19.04 -7.41
N GLU A 126 5.91 -19.98 -7.15
CA GLU A 126 6.37 -21.03 -8.07
C GLU A 126 5.19 -21.89 -8.55
N GLY A 127 4.41 -21.37 -9.50
CA GLY A 127 3.34 -22.08 -10.20
C GLY A 127 3.53 -22.09 -11.71
N MET A 128 4.55 -21.41 -12.24
CA MET A 128 4.92 -21.44 -13.66
C MET A 128 6.32 -21.99 -13.80
N GLY A 129 6.42 -23.20 -14.35
CA GLY A 129 7.66 -23.95 -14.54
C GLY A 129 8.72 -23.21 -15.35
N LEU A 130 9.54 -22.41 -14.66
CA LEU A 130 10.79 -21.81 -15.13
C LEU A 130 11.96 -22.31 -14.30
N GLU A 131 12.07 -23.62 -14.10
CA GLU A 131 13.26 -24.23 -13.48
C GLU A 131 14.55 -24.09 -14.33
N ASN A 132 14.48 -23.53 -15.55
CA ASN A 132 15.57 -23.63 -16.51
C ASN A 132 16.31 -22.33 -16.86
N GLU A 133 15.93 -21.14 -16.37
CA GLU A 133 16.62 -19.90 -16.79
C GLU A 133 17.49 -19.21 -15.72
N ILE A 134 17.38 -19.59 -14.44
CA ILE A 134 18.21 -18.99 -13.38
C ILE A 134 19.65 -19.57 -13.34
N ARG A 135 19.93 -20.65 -14.09
CA ARG A 135 21.24 -21.33 -14.07
C ARG A 135 22.33 -20.72 -14.96
N HIS A 136 22.13 -19.58 -15.62
CA HIS A 136 23.08 -19.08 -16.64
C HIS A 136 23.63 -17.65 -16.44
N ASN A 137 23.50 -17.06 -15.26
CA ASN A 137 24.26 -15.84 -14.92
C ASN A 137 25.27 -16.13 -13.80
N ASP A 138 26.51 -16.41 -14.21
CA ASP A 138 27.66 -16.80 -13.38
C ASP A 138 28.26 -15.66 -12.52
N ASP A 139 27.47 -14.71 -12.01
CA ASP A 139 28.03 -13.57 -11.23
C ASP A 139 27.39 -13.28 -9.86
N PHE A 140 26.50 -14.14 -9.37
CA PHE A 140 26.03 -14.05 -7.97
C PHE A 140 26.00 -15.43 -7.32
N GLN A 141 27.10 -15.81 -6.67
CA GLN A 141 27.08 -16.86 -5.65
C GLN A 141 26.38 -16.34 -4.40
N LEU A 142 25.04 -16.28 -4.43
CA LEU A 142 24.26 -16.34 -3.20
C LEU A 142 24.12 -17.83 -2.83
N ASN A 143 24.63 -18.20 -1.65
CA ASN A 143 24.59 -19.57 -1.14
C ASN A 143 23.16 -20.11 -1.14
N ALA A 144 22.90 -21.13 -1.95
CA ALA A 144 21.64 -21.87 -2.04
C ALA A 144 21.19 -22.55 -0.73
N ASN A 145 22.00 -22.51 0.33
CA ASN A 145 21.66 -23.03 1.65
C ASN A 145 20.96 -21.99 2.56
N THR A 146 20.92 -20.71 2.19
CA THR A 146 20.24 -19.65 2.96
C THR A 146 18.84 -19.35 2.42
N LEU A 147 18.58 -19.58 1.13
CA LEU A 147 17.23 -19.47 0.55
C LEU A 147 16.28 -20.57 1.06
N GLY A 148 16.71 -21.84 1.05
CA GLY A 148 15.81 -22.98 1.28
C GLY A 148 15.27 -23.17 2.71
N ILE A 149 15.75 -22.41 3.71
CA ILE A 149 15.26 -22.50 5.10
C ILE A 149 14.31 -21.35 5.45
N LEU A 150 14.42 -20.21 4.75
CA LEU A 150 13.54 -19.05 4.96
C LEU A 150 12.27 -19.12 4.09
N GLU A 151 12.34 -19.74 2.91
CA GLU A 151 11.17 -19.93 2.02
C GLU A 151 10.09 -20.81 2.66
N SER A 152 10.45 -21.85 3.41
CA SER A 152 9.47 -22.83 3.90
C SER A 152 8.63 -22.35 5.09
N LYS A 153 9.11 -21.45 5.95
CA LYS A 153 8.33 -21.03 7.14
C LYS A 153 7.51 -19.76 6.89
N PHE A 154 8.03 -18.81 6.13
CA PHE A 154 7.33 -17.55 5.85
C PHE A 154 6.14 -17.76 4.89
N LEU A 155 6.32 -18.56 3.83
CA LEU A 155 5.24 -18.87 2.87
C LEU A 155 4.18 -19.83 3.47
N GLN A 156 4.58 -20.77 4.32
CA GLN A 156 3.66 -21.75 4.91
C GLN A 156 2.83 -21.17 6.07
N LEU A 157 3.27 -20.06 6.68
CA LEU A 157 2.49 -19.27 7.64
C LEU A 157 1.53 -18.29 6.97
N LEU A 158 1.90 -17.73 5.81
CA LEU A 158 1.00 -16.91 5.01
C LEU A 158 -0.07 -17.75 4.28
N TYR A 159 0.20 -19.03 3.98
CA TYR A 159 -0.71 -19.89 3.20
C TYR A 159 -0.73 -21.35 3.70
N PRO A 160 -1.47 -21.66 4.79
CA PRO A 160 -1.61 -23.03 5.26
C PRO A 160 -2.66 -23.79 4.43
N GLY A 161 -2.19 -24.56 3.43
CA GLY A 161 -2.86 -25.78 2.97
C GLY A 161 -4.10 -25.66 2.07
N ASN A 162 -3.95 -25.19 0.83
CA ASN A 162 -4.85 -25.59 -0.25
C ASN A 162 -4.14 -25.64 -1.61
N ASP A 163 -4.26 -26.78 -2.29
CA ASP A 163 -3.80 -27.09 -3.65
C ASP A 163 -4.61 -26.37 -4.76
N ASP A 164 -5.13 -25.17 -4.49
CA ASP A 164 -5.74 -24.32 -5.51
C ASP A 164 -4.75 -23.19 -5.82
N LEU A 165 -4.01 -23.34 -6.92
CA LEU A 165 -3.10 -22.35 -7.51
C LEU A 165 -3.71 -20.94 -7.51
N ALA A 166 -3.50 -20.19 -6.44
CA ALA A 166 -3.77 -18.77 -6.41
C ALA A 166 -2.60 -18.07 -7.10
N LEU A 167 -2.77 -17.77 -8.39
CA LEU A 167 -1.96 -16.82 -9.13
C LEU A 167 -1.93 -15.48 -8.38
N VAL A 168 -1.02 -15.35 -7.42
CA VAL A 168 -0.63 -14.07 -6.86
C VAL A 168 0.40 -13.52 -7.83
N TYR A 169 -0.03 -12.64 -8.72
CA TYR A 169 0.88 -11.90 -9.59
C TYR A 169 1.65 -10.89 -8.73
N GLY A 170 2.96 -11.06 -8.68
CA GLY A 170 3.88 -10.10 -8.08
C GLY A 170 4.15 -8.94 -9.04
N PHE A 171 4.35 -7.76 -8.48
CA PHE A 171 4.68 -6.53 -9.19
C PHE A 171 5.98 -6.67 -10.01
N TYR A 172 6.93 -7.48 -9.54
CA TYR A 172 8.15 -7.81 -10.29
C TYR A 172 7.83 -8.49 -11.63
N ASP A 173 7.00 -9.53 -11.62
CA ASP A 173 6.60 -10.28 -12.81
C ASP A 173 5.76 -9.41 -13.76
N GLU A 174 4.90 -8.55 -13.21
CA GLU A 174 4.14 -7.59 -14.00
C GLU A 174 5.07 -6.64 -14.77
N CYS A 175 6.07 -6.07 -14.09
CA CYS A 175 7.08 -5.22 -14.73
C CYS A 175 7.85 -5.99 -15.81
N LEU A 176 8.33 -7.20 -15.51
CA LEU A 176 9.09 -8.02 -16.46
C LEU A 176 8.26 -8.34 -17.72
N ARG A 177 6.98 -8.68 -17.54
CA ARG A 177 6.06 -8.97 -18.65
C ARG A 177 5.76 -7.74 -19.51
N LYS A 178 5.58 -6.56 -18.91
CA LYS A 178 5.20 -5.33 -19.64
C LYS A 178 6.39 -4.64 -20.32
N TYR A 179 7.59 -4.76 -19.75
CA TYR A 179 8.78 -4.03 -20.21
C TYR A 179 9.91 -4.93 -20.75
N GLY A 180 9.81 -6.24 -20.57
CA GLY A 180 10.82 -7.21 -21.02
C GLY A 180 12.11 -7.22 -20.20
N ASN A 181 12.18 -6.43 -19.12
CA ASN A 181 13.32 -6.36 -18.21
C ASN A 181 12.89 -5.82 -16.82
N ALA A 182 13.80 -5.81 -15.84
CA ALA A 182 13.53 -5.42 -14.46
C ALA A 182 13.77 -3.93 -14.13
N ASN A 183 14.09 -3.07 -15.11
CA ASN A 183 14.45 -1.67 -14.85
C ASN A 183 13.29 -0.88 -14.26
N VAL A 184 12.07 -1.07 -14.76
CA VAL A 184 10.88 -0.38 -14.24
C VAL A 184 10.61 -0.77 -12.79
N TRP A 185 10.68 -2.07 -12.46
CA TRP A 185 10.57 -2.54 -11.08
C TRP A 185 11.62 -1.86 -10.19
N LYS A 186 12.89 -1.83 -10.64
CA LYS A 186 13.98 -1.17 -9.92
C LYS A 186 13.68 0.31 -9.68
N HIS A 187 13.24 1.04 -10.71
CA HIS A 187 12.90 2.47 -10.59
C HIS A 187 11.81 2.74 -9.55
N PHE A 188 10.78 1.89 -9.50
CA PHE A 188 9.73 2.01 -8.50
C PHE A 188 10.20 1.62 -7.10
N THR A 189 10.92 0.50 -6.95
CA THR A 189 11.41 0.10 -5.62
C THR A 189 12.42 1.08 -5.03
N ASP A 190 13.25 1.73 -5.87
CA ASP A 190 14.12 2.82 -5.43
C ASP A 190 13.34 4.07 -5.04
N LEU A 191 12.18 4.32 -5.65
CA LEU A 191 11.28 5.41 -5.29
C LEU A 191 10.53 5.12 -3.98
N PHE A 192 10.14 3.86 -3.74
CA PHE A 192 9.40 3.44 -2.55
C PHE A 192 10.13 3.76 -1.25
N ASP A 193 11.47 3.73 -1.25
CA ASP A 193 12.29 4.12 -0.10
C ASP A 193 12.07 5.58 0.34
N TYR A 194 11.57 6.45 -0.54
CA TYR A 194 11.32 7.86 -0.24
C TYR A 194 9.90 8.15 0.25
N LEU A 195 8.97 7.20 0.11
CA LEU A 195 7.58 7.38 0.52
C LEU A 195 7.47 7.65 2.03
N PRO A 196 6.76 8.71 2.46
CA PRO A 196 6.48 8.95 3.87
C PRO A 196 5.85 7.74 4.56
N LEU A 197 6.20 7.52 5.82
CA LEU A 197 5.67 6.40 6.60
C LEU A 197 4.27 6.68 7.14
N THR A 198 4.01 7.94 7.50
CA THR A 198 2.78 8.36 8.18
C THR A 198 2.39 9.78 7.79
N ALA A 199 1.15 10.16 8.08
CA ALA A 199 0.64 11.51 7.91
C ALA A 199 -0.18 11.95 9.14
N LEU A 200 -0.35 13.27 9.25
CA LEU A 200 -1.08 13.88 10.34
C LEU A 200 -2.02 14.96 9.80
N ILE A 201 -3.32 14.66 9.80
CA ILE A 201 -4.36 15.56 9.30
C ILE A 201 -4.79 16.49 10.43
N GLU A 202 -4.66 17.81 10.20
CA GLU A 202 -5.03 18.89 11.14
C GLU A 202 -4.51 18.69 12.57
N SER A 203 -3.34 18.07 12.72
CA SER A 203 -2.74 17.70 14.01
C SER A 203 -3.60 16.79 14.91
N GLN A 204 -4.63 16.14 14.36
CA GLN A 204 -5.65 15.41 15.13
C GLN A 204 -5.91 13.99 14.66
N VAL A 205 -5.76 13.69 13.37
CA VAL A 205 -5.95 12.33 12.83
C VAL A 205 -4.61 11.83 12.32
N PHE A 206 -4.12 10.76 12.94
CA PHE A 206 -2.86 10.12 12.57
C PHE A 206 -3.13 9.01 11.56
N CYS A 207 -2.48 9.08 10.40
CA CYS A 207 -2.68 8.15 9.30
C CYS A 207 -1.41 7.35 9.03
N LEU A 208 -1.54 6.04 8.86
CA LEU A 208 -0.45 5.12 8.54
C LEU A 208 -0.98 3.87 7.85
N HIS A 209 -0.12 3.05 7.25
CA HIS A 209 -0.57 1.80 6.63
C HIS A 209 -0.94 0.73 7.65
N GLY A 210 0.07 0.34 8.43
CA GLY A 210 0.06 -0.70 9.45
C GLY A 210 -0.62 -0.23 10.74
N GLY A 211 0.17 -0.21 11.81
CA GLY A 211 -0.31 0.11 13.13
C GLY A 211 0.78 0.62 14.05
N LEU A 212 0.51 0.60 15.34
CA LEU A 212 1.45 1.14 16.33
C LEU A 212 2.66 0.21 16.53
N SER A 213 3.73 0.77 17.11
CA SER A 213 4.94 0.04 17.50
C SER A 213 5.18 0.16 19.01
N PRO A 214 5.60 -0.92 19.70
CA PRO A 214 6.03 -0.83 21.09
C PRO A 214 7.31 0.02 21.28
N SER A 215 7.98 0.41 20.19
CA SER A 215 9.19 1.23 20.20
C SER A 215 8.90 2.72 19.95
N LEU A 216 7.64 3.11 19.73
CA LEU A 216 7.25 4.46 19.30
C LEU A 216 6.12 5.00 20.19
N ASP A 217 6.47 5.80 21.19
CA ASP A 217 5.50 6.41 22.09
C ASP A 217 4.97 7.76 21.55
N THR A 218 5.77 8.44 20.72
CA THR A 218 5.47 9.80 20.26
C THR A 218 5.64 9.98 18.76
N LEU A 219 4.94 10.97 18.19
CA LEU A 219 5.13 11.40 16.80
C LEU A 219 6.57 11.85 16.51
N ASP A 220 7.30 12.39 17.50
CA ASP A 220 8.70 12.77 17.35
C ASP A 220 9.62 11.56 17.15
N ASN A 221 9.31 10.41 17.76
CA ASN A 221 10.05 9.18 17.49
C ASN A 221 9.92 8.78 16.02
N ILE A 222 8.72 8.89 15.43
CA ILE A 222 8.49 8.59 14.02
C ILE A 222 9.25 9.56 13.11
N ARG A 223 9.25 10.86 13.44
CA ARG A 223 10.02 11.88 12.70
C ARG A 223 11.52 11.59 12.65
N SER A 224 12.06 10.90 13.66
CA SER A 224 13.48 10.58 13.76
C SER A 224 13.94 9.33 13.01
N LEU A 225 13.01 8.53 12.48
CA LEU A 225 13.35 7.31 11.74
C LEU A 225 14.08 7.63 10.43
N ASP A 226 15.09 6.84 10.08
CA ASP A 226 15.63 6.84 8.73
C ASP A 226 14.75 5.96 7.83
N ARG A 227 13.90 6.58 7.01
CA ARG A 227 12.99 5.84 6.13
C ARG A 227 13.62 5.43 4.79
N ILE A 228 14.74 6.03 4.40
CA ILE A 228 15.33 5.89 3.05
C ILE A 228 16.16 4.61 2.98
N GLN A 229 15.45 3.49 3.09
CA GLN A 229 15.98 2.15 3.03
C GLN A 229 14.86 1.16 2.71
N GLU A 230 15.25 -0.06 2.36
CA GLU A 230 14.32 -1.18 2.30
C GLU A 230 13.64 -1.38 3.66
N VAL A 231 12.37 -1.81 3.67
CA VAL A 231 11.64 -2.11 4.90
C VAL A 231 12.37 -3.21 5.68
N PRO A 232 12.82 -2.95 6.92
CA PRO A 232 13.46 -3.98 7.73
C PRO A 232 12.49 -5.10 8.10
N HIS A 233 13.01 -6.29 8.43
CA HIS A 233 12.18 -7.40 8.91
C HIS A 233 11.58 -7.18 10.31
N GLU A 234 12.20 -6.31 11.12
CA GLU A 234 11.78 -5.99 12.48
C GLU A 234 12.06 -4.53 12.83
N GLY A 235 11.47 -4.05 13.93
CA GLY A 235 11.70 -2.70 14.45
C GLY A 235 10.65 -1.68 14.00
N PRO A 236 10.80 -0.42 14.42
CA PRO A 236 9.72 0.57 14.39
C PRO A 236 9.17 0.85 12.98
N MET A 237 10.02 0.85 11.95
CA MET A 237 9.57 1.03 10.56
C MET A 237 8.79 -0.17 10.05
N CYS A 238 9.18 -1.39 10.42
CA CYS A 238 8.42 -2.60 10.10
C CYS A 238 7.04 -2.55 10.77
N ASP A 239 7.01 -2.25 12.07
CA ASP A 239 5.77 -2.21 12.86
C ASP A 239 4.74 -1.20 12.30
N LEU A 240 5.19 0.01 11.91
CA LEU A 240 4.33 1.02 11.28
C LEU A 240 3.64 0.54 10.00
N LEU A 241 4.20 -0.46 9.31
CA LEU A 241 3.69 -0.99 8.06
C LEU A 241 2.97 -2.33 8.21
N TRP A 242 3.20 -3.06 9.31
CA TRP A 242 2.72 -4.46 9.48
C TRP A 242 1.83 -4.72 10.69
N SER A 243 1.81 -3.82 11.69
CA SER A 243 1.04 -4.04 12.91
C SER A 243 -0.48 -3.94 12.69
N ASP A 244 -1.26 -4.66 13.52
CA ASP A 244 -2.71 -4.71 13.45
C ASP A 244 -3.40 -4.43 14.80
N PRO A 245 -4.57 -3.77 14.82
CA PRO A 245 -5.39 -3.70 16.02
C PRO A 245 -5.88 -5.10 16.46
N ASP A 246 -5.97 -5.30 17.76
CA ASP A 246 -6.47 -6.52 18.42
C ASP A 246 -7.58 -6.17 19.42
N ASP A 247 -8.45 -7.14 19.68
CA ASP A 247 -9.43 -7.06 20.78
C ASP A 247 -8.77 -7.37 22.13
N ARG A 248 -7.61 -8.05 22.12
CA ARG A 248 -6.83 -8.32 23.32
C ARG A 248 -6.15 -7.05 23.84
N CYS A 249 -6.07 -6.93 25.15
CA CYS A 249 -5.37 -5.82 25.82
C CYS A 249 -3.85 -5.93 25.69
N GLY A 250 -3.17 -4.80 25.56
CA GLY A 250 -1.72 -4.70 25.44
C GLY A 250 -1.18 -5.08 24.05
N TRP A 251 0.10 -5.47 24.01
CA TRP A 251 0.77 -5.91 22.78
C TRP A 251 0.69 -7.43 22.62
N GLY A 252 0.51 -7.89 21.38
CA GLY A 252 0.59 -9.29 20.97
C GLY A 252 1.57 -9.50 19.82
N ILE A 253 1.95 -10.76 19.59
CA ILE A 253 2.77 -11.13 18.42
C ILE A 253 1.85 -11.18 17.20
N SER A 254 2.23 -10.50 16.13
CA SER A 254 1.48 -10.50 14.87
C SER A 254 1.44 -11.91 14.24
N PRO A 255 0.26 -12.39 13.81
CA PRO A 255 0.18 -13.65 13.06
C PRO A 255 0.83 -13.55 11.67
N ARG A 256 1.12 -12.32 11.18
CA ARG A 256 1.79 -12.08 9.88
C ARG A 256 3.26 -12.46 9.86
N GLY A 257 3.86 -12.72 11.03
CA GLY A 257 5.30 -12.96 11.16
C GLY A 257 6.16 -11.69 11.14
N ALA A 258 5.53 -10.50 11.07
CA ALA A 258 6.14 -9.18 11.15
C ALA A 258 5.18 -8.21 11.85
N GLY A 259 5.72 -7.23 12.58
CA GLY A 259 4.94 -6.29 13.39
C GLY A 259 4.32 -6.91 14.65
N TYR A 260 3.39 -6.17 15.26
CA TYR A 260 2.70 -6.56 16.50
C TYR A 260 1.19 -6.44 16.35
N THR A 261 0.45 -7.10 17.23
CA THR A 261 -0.94 -6.72 17.47
C THR A 261 -1.01 -5.75 18.65
N PHE A 262 -1.94 -4.80 18.63
CA PHE A 262 -2.08 -3.80 19.70
C PHE A 262 -3.53 -3.62 20.14
N GLY A 263 -3.76 -3.62 21.45
CA GLY A 263 -5.08 -3.48 22.06
C GLY A 263 -5.58 -2.04 22.16
N GLN A 264 -6.84 -1.92 22.56
CA GLN A 264 -7.51 -0.62 22.76
C GLN A 264 -6.78 0.29 23.75
N ASP A 265 -6.21 -0.27 24.83
CA ASP A 265 -5.46 0.48 25.82
C ASP A 265 -4.22 1.15 25.23
N ILE A 266 -3.53 0.47 24.31
CA ILE A 266 -2.36 0.99 23.60
C ILE A 266 -2.77 2.14 22.67
N ALA A 267 -3.82 1.95 21.87
CA ALA A 267 -4.30 3.00 20.97
C ALA A 267 -4.79 4.24 21.73
N ALA A 268 -5.56 4.04 22.80
CA ALA A 268 -6.04 5.13 23.64
C ALA A 268 -4.88 5.89 24.31
N GLN A 269 -3.87 5.18 24.81
CA GLN A 269 -2.68 5.80 25.40
C GLN A 269 -1.88 6.59 24.36
N PHE A 270 -1.66 6.04 23.17
CA PHE A 270 -0.93 6.72 22.10
C PHE A 270 -1.67 7.98 21.65
N ASN A 271 -2.99 7.89 21.45
CA ASN A 271 -3.83 9.04 21.11
C ASN A 271 -3.76 10.13 22.19
N HIS A 272 -3.94 9.74 23.45
CA HIS A 272 -3.86 10.68 24.57
C HIS A 272 -2.49 11.39 24.65
N THR A 273 -1.40 10.63 24.52
CA THR A 273 -0.02 11.14 24.62
C THR A 273 0.30 12.13 23.51
N ASN A 274 -0.22 11.90 22.31
CA ASN A 274 0.07 12.70 21.12
C ASN A 274 -1.03 13.74 20.79
N GLY A 275 -2.06 13.85 21.62
CA GLY A 275 -3.17 14.79 21.40
C GLY A 275 -4.03 14.45 20.18
N LEU A 276 -4.12 13.16 19.83
CA LEU A 276 -4.85 12.67 18.66
C LEU A 276 -6.29 12.29 19.03
N THR A 277 -7.16 12.38 18.03
CA THR A 277 -8.56 11.97 18.11
C THR A 277 -8.80 10.60 17.48
N LEU A 278 -7.93 10.21 16.53
CA LEU A 278 -8.12 9.03 15.70
C LEU A 278 -6.81 8.55 15.11
N ILE A 279 -6.66 7.22 15.03
CA ILE A 279 -5.71 6.52 14.17
C ILE A 279 -6.49 5.98 12.97
N SER A 280 -6.19 6.46 11.77
CA SER A 280 -6.73 5.94 10.52
C SER A 280 -5.68 5.06 9.85
N ARG A 281 -6.06 3.84 9.50
CA ARG A 281 -5.12 2.84 8.98
C ARG A 281 -5.71 1.97 7.86
N ALA A 282 -4.89 1.14 7.21
CA ALA A 282 -5.28 0.32 6.06
C ALA A 282 -4.99 -1.20 6.26
N HIS A 283 -4.35 -1.90 5.31
CA HIS A 283 -3.71 -3.24 5.39
C HIS A 283 -4.61 -4.46 5.65
N GLN A 284 -5.62 -4.34 6.51
CA GLN A 284 -6.53 -5.42 6.86
C GLN A 284 -7.79 -5.34 6.00
N LEU A 285 -8.09 -6.45 5.32
CA LEU A 285 -9.35 -6.57 4.60
C LEU A 285 -10.50 -6.53 5.60
N VAL A 286 -11.44 -5.62 5.35
CA VAL A 286 -12.69 -5.49 6.10
C VAL A 286 -13.85 -5.58 5.11
N MET A 287 -14.85 -6.41 5.43
CA MET A 287 -15.91 -6.76 4.46
C MET A 287 -16.73 -5.57 3.98
N GLU A 288 -16.90 -4.55 4.81
CA GLU A 288 -17.65 -3.32 4.50
C GLU A 288 -16.76 -2.22 3.90
N GLY A 289 -15.48 -2.50 3.62
CA GLY A 289 -14.50 -1.51 3.14
C GLY A 289 -14.00 -0.54 4.21
N TYR A 290 -14.67 -0.46 5.37
CA TYR A 290 -14.14 0.19 6.56
C TYR A 290 -14.60 -0.53 7.84
N ASN A 291 -13.87 -0.34 8.94
CA ASN A 291 -14.26 -0.87 10.24
C ASN A 291 -13.78 0.04 11.38
N TRP A 292 -14.68 0.36 12.30
CA TRP A 292 -14.35 1.04 13.55
C TRP A 292 -14.01 0.02 14.63
N CYS A 293 -12.84 0.14 15.26
CA CYS A 293 -12.46 -0.71 16.38
C CYS A 293 -11.98 0.12 17.58
N GLN A 294 -11.75 -0.56 18.71
CA GLN A 294 -11.12 0.02 19.91
C GLN A 294 -11.82 1.30 20.40
N GLU A 295 -13.15 1.23 20.57
CA GLU A 295 -14.00 2.37 20.97
C GLU A 295 -13.82 3.62 20.10
N LYS A 296 -13.61 3.42 18.79
CA LYS A 296 -13.37 4.48 17.79
C LYS A 296 -12.04 5.22 17.91
N ASN A 297 -11.08 4.68 18.67
CA ASN A 297 -9.70 5.19 18.62
C ASN A 297 -9.00 4.85 17.31
N VAL A 298 -9.45 3.78 16.63
CA VAL A 298 -8.86 3.27 15.39
C VAL A 298 -9.96 3.03 14.36
N VAL A 299 -9.68 3.40 13.11
CA VAL A 299 -10.47 2.99 11.95
C VAL A 299 -9.57 2.33 10.91
N THR A 300 -10.03 1.19 10.40
CA THR A 300 -9.44 0.54 9.22
C THR A 300 -10.23 0.96 7.98
N VAL A 301 -9.56 1.40 6.92
CA VAL A 301 -10.13 1.75 5.62
C VAL A 301 -9.44 0.89 4.55
N PHE A 302 -10.23 0.25 3.70
CA PHE A 302 -9.78 -0.65 2.67
C PHE A 302 -10.45 -0.29 1.34
N SER A 303 -9.65 0.01 0.31
CA SER A 303 -10.13 0.66 -0.92
C SER A 303 -10.10 -0.25 -2.16
N ALA A 304 -9.89 -1.56 -1.97
CA ALA A 304 -9.89 -2.57 -3.04
C ALA A 304 -11.16 -3.46 -2.95
N PRO A 305 -12.21 -3.19 -3.75
CA PRO A 305 -13.47 -3.94 -3.66
C PRO A 305 -13.32 -5.31 -4.31
N ASN A 306 -14.06 -6.31 -3.79
CA ASN A 306 -13.93 -7.72 -4.17
C ASN A 306 -12.46 -8.14 -4.32
N TYR A 307 -11.69 -7.97 -3.26
CA TYR A 307 -10.25 -8.09 -3.27
C TYR A 307 -9.78 -9.42 -3.84
N CYS A 308 -8.73 -9.38 -4.67
CA CYS A 308 -8.21 -10.53 -5.42
C CYS A 308 -9.28 -11.25 -6.27
N TYR A 309 -10.38 -10.56 -6.54
CA TYR A 309 -11.54 -11.00 -7.32
C TYR A 309 -12.33 -12.15 -6.67
N ARG A 310 -12.14 -12.38 -5.37
CA ARG A 310 -12.69 -13.55 -4.64
C ARG A 310 -13.29 -13.21 -3.29
N CYS A 311 -12.81 -12.16 -2.63
CA CYS A 311 -13.15 -11.91 -1.22
C CYS A 311 -14.56 -11.36 -1.04
N GLY A 312 -15.16 -10.75 -2.07
CA GLY A 312 -16.53 -10.24 -2.04
C GLY A 312 -16.78 -9.09 -1.07
N ASN A 313 -15.74 -8.42 -0.59
CA ASN A 313 -15.84 -7.22 0.24
C ASN A 313 -16.24 -5.98 -0.57
N MET A 314 -16.87 -5.02 0.08
CA MET A 314 -16.96 -3.63 -0.38
C MET A 314 -15.60 -2.95 -0.23
N ALA A 315 -15.41 -1.83 -0.92
CA ALA A 315 -14.37 -0.86 -0.61
C ALA A 315 -14.97 0.40 0.02
N ALA A 316 -14.14 1.20 0.69
CA ALA A 316 -14.52 2.51 1.16
C ALA A 316 -13.39 3.54 1.03
N ILE A 317 -13.79 4.81 1.07
CA ILE A 317 -12.93 5.97 1.29
C ILE A 317 -13.48 6.79 2.47
N LEU A 318 -12.59 7.46 3.20
CA LEU A 318 -12.93 8.34 4.31
C LEU A 318 -12.73 9.80 3.91
N GLU A 319 -13.81 10.54 3.77
CA GLU A 319 -13.77 11.99 3.58
C GLU A 319 -13.71 12.69 4.93
N ILE A 320 -12.74 13.59 5.07
CA ILE A 320 -12.64 14.49 6.22
C ILE A 320 -12.84 15.92 5.73
N GLY A 321 -13.94 16.54 6.13
CA GLY A 321 -14.34 17.89 5.71
C GLY A 321 -13.56 19.01 6.42
N GLU A 322 -13.83 20.26 6.03
CA GLU A 322 -13.19 21.47 6.61
C GLU A 322 -13.43 21.62 8.12
N HIS A 323 -14.48 20.99 8.65
CA HIS A 323 -14.83 21.04 10.07
C HIS A 323 -14.50 19.74 10.81
N MET A 324 -13.60 18.91 10.24
CA MET A 324 -13.23 17.58 10.76
C MET A 324 -14.41 16.59 10.81
N ASP A 325 -15.49 16.85 10.08
CA ASP A 325 -16.58 15.92 9.87
C ASP A 325 -16.10 14.73 9.03
N GLN A 326 -16.42 13.52 9.48
CA GLN A 326 -15.95 12.28 8.88
C GLN A 326 -17.12 11.57 8.19
N ASN A 327 -16.97 11.28 6.91
CA ASN A 327 -17.94 10.58 6.10
C ASN A 327 -17.28 9.40 5.37
N PHE A 328 -17.92 8.23 5.40
CA PHE A 328 -17.45 7.07 4.63
C PHE A 328 -18.30 6.94 3.38
N ILE A 329 -17.64 6.79 2.23
CA ILE A 329 -18.30 6.42 0.99
C ILE A 329 -17.86 5.00 0.64
N GLN A 330 -18.80 4.08 0.69
CA GLN A 330 -18.60 2.69 0.27
C GLN A 330 -18.86 2.54 -1.23
N PHE A 331 -18.16 1.62 -1.88
CA PHE A 331 -18.34 1.32 -3.29
C PHE A 331 -18.07 -0.14 -3.64
N ASP A 332 -18.80 -0.61 -4.64
CA ASP A 332 -18.67 -1.92 -5.25
C ASP A 332 -17.57 -1.93 -6.32
N PRO A 333 -17.11 -3.12 -6.77
CA PRO A 333 -16.17 -3.22 -7.89
C PRO A 333 -16.71 -2.55 -9.15
N ALA A 334 -15.82 -1.92 -9.92
CA ALA A 334 -16.15 -1.31 -11.19
C ALA A 334 -16.73 -2.36 -12.16
N PRO A 335 -17.72 -2.00 -13.00
CA PRO A 335 -18.31 -2.92 -13.96
C PRO A 335 -17.25 -3.47 -14.93
N ARG A 336 -16.99 -4.78 -14.90
CA ARG A 336 -16.04 -5.42 -15.82
C ARG A 336 -16.72 -5.88 -17.10
N GLN A 337 -16.02 -5.73 -18.23
CA GLN A 337 -16.35 -6.43 -19.46
C GLN A 337 -15.89 -7.90 -19.35
N ILE A 338 -16.70 -8.72 -18.67
CA ILE A 338 -16.65 -10.21 -18.64
C ILE A 338 -15.46 -10.82 -17.87
N GLU A 339 -15.73 -11.47 -16.73
CA GLU A 339 -14.87 -12.54 -16.19
C GLU A 339 -15.70 -13.70 -15.61
N PRO A 340 -15.16 -14.95 -15.60
CA PRO A 340 -15.88 -16.16 -15.26
C PRO A 340 -16.12 -16.31 -13.75
N ASP A 341 -17.24 -16.96 -13.41
CA ASP A 341 -17.66 -17.27 -12.05
C ASP A 341 -16.58 -18.12 -11.33
N THR A 342 -15.87 -17.54 -10.37
CA THR A 342 -14.93 -18.26 -9.51
C THR A 342 -15.49 -18.33 -8.09
N THR A 343 -15.40 -19.52 -7.49
CA THR A 343 -16.06 -19.87 -6.23
C THR A 343 -15.57 -19.01 -5.06
N ARG A 344 -16.55 -18.48 -4.33
CA ARG A 344 -16.44 -17.49 -3.24
C ARG A 344 -15.95 -18.14 -1.95
N LYS A 345 -14.72 -17.82 -1.52
CA LYS A 345 -14.29 -17.93 -0.12
C LYS A 345 -13.08 -17.02 0.10
N THR A 346 -13.18 -16.13 1.07
CA THR A 346 -12.06 -15.31 1.57
C THR A 346 -11.14 -16.19 2.41
N PRO A 347 -9.85 -16.33 2.08
CA PRO A 347 -8.87 -17.01 2.93
C PRO A 347 -8.68 -16.34 4.30
N ASP A 348 -8.43 -17.13 5.34
CA ASP A 348 -8.26 -16.65 6.72
C ASP A 348 -7.06 -15.69 6.89
N TYR A 349 -6.03 -15.77 6.05
CA TYR A 349 -4.85 -14.89 6.15
C TYR A 349 -5.12 -13.44 5.72
N PHE A 350 -6.24 -13.17 5.06
CA PHE A 350 -6.65 -11.80 4.72
C PHE A 350 -7.38 -11.08 5.86
N LEU A 351 -7.89 -11.83 6.86
CA LEU A 351 -8.58 -11.33 8.04
C LEU A 351 -7.58 -11.18 9.18
#